data_AF-A0A2G6IHI7-F1
#
_entry.id   AF-A0A2G6IHI7-F1
#
_cell.length_a   1.000
_cell.length_b   1.000
_cell.length_c   1.000
_cell.angle_alpha   90.00
_cell.angle_beta   90.00
_cell.angle_gamma   90.00
#
_symmetry.space_group_name_H-M   'P 1'
#
loop_
_entity.id
_entity.type
_entity.pdbx_description
1 polymer ?
#
loop_
_entity_poly.entity_id
_entity_poly.type
_entity_poly.pdbx_seq_one_letter_code
_entity_poly.pdbx_strand_id
1 'polypeptide(L)'
;MPQDHSHADWAPRLHAIAAERGLHTDLDGAHHALFVEGSGQGGGTLVVNFERLDDPRQSLKADMPREMAATCAGGWSALGILAHGWTWYRSPAVWDFFDELRDEGFFRGFERVIFRGASSGGYAACAYSSASPGATVIAFGPQATLDRSVTKGWEPRFRQGWACDFTGRYGYAPEEVLAAQDVFLLFDPFVFEDAMHAALFDTPNVTRLRLPHLGGDVHQALARVGVLTPLLEGLYRGELDARAIHALLAQRRHHPFFQKRMLSLLTERGRPARIAQYCAAVLDDSAPTARPHFAAALEAARG
;
A
#
# COMPACT_ATOMS: atom_id res chain seq x y z
N MET A 1 14.10 -22.04 16.56
CA MET A 1 15.27 -21.34 15.99
C MET A 1 14.77 -20.35 14.96
N PRO A 2 15.25 -19.10 14.93
CA PRO A 2 14.97 -18.23 13.81
C PRO A 2 15.68 -18.84 12.59
N GLN A 3 14.93 -19.07 11.52
CA GLN A 3 15.53 -19.44 10.23
C GLN A 3 16.32 -18.23 9.75
N ASP A 4 17.64 -18.40 9.68
CA ASP A 4 18.58 -17.45 9.11
C ASP A 4 18.31 -17.37 7.60
N HIS A 5 17.36 -16.51 7.22
CA HIS A 5 17.16 -16.15 5.83
C HIS A 5 18.31 -15.21 5.51
N SER A 6 19.20 -15.61 4.61
CA SER A 6 20.23 -14.73 4.07
C SER A 6 19.59 -13.42 3.61
N HIS A 7 19.67 -12.39 4.45
CA HIS A 7 19.17 -11.06 4.13
C HIS A 7 20.15 -10.46 3.12
N ALA A 8 19.62 -9.86 2.06
CA ALA A 8 20.46 -9.12 1.14
C ALA A 8 21.13 -7.97 1.91
N ASP A 9 22.45 -7.85 1.78
CA ASP A 9 23.16 -6.68 2.28
C ASP A 9 22.80 -5.48 1.40
N TRP A 10 21.86 -4.67 1.90
CA TRP A 10 21.29 -3.56 1.15
C TRP A 10 22.15 -2.31 1.22
N ALA A 11 22.92 -2.10 2.30
CA ALA A 11 23.65 -0.85 2.51
C ALA A 11 24.60 -0.51 1.33
N PRO A 12 25.43 -1.44 0.80
CA PRO A 12 26.27 -1.16 -0.36
C PRO A 12 25.48 -0.80 -1.63
N ARG A 13 24.31 -1.40 -1.82
CA ARG A 13 23.45 -1.14 -3.00
C ARG A 13 22.80 0.22 -2.92
N LEU A 14 22.27 0.57 -1.75
CA LEU A 14 21.66 1.88 -1.50
C LEU A 14 22.69 2.99 -1.67
N HIS A 15 23.91 2.79 -1.18
CA HIS A 15 25.01 3.73 -1.37
C HIS A 15 25.36 3.91 -2.85
N ALA A 16 25.45 2.81 -3.61
CA ALA A 16 25.72 2.87 -5.05
C ALA A 16 24.64 3.64 -5.82
N ILE A 17 23.36 3.41 -5.52
CA ILE A 17 22.25 4.17 -6.13
C ILE A 17 22.38 5.66 -5.81
N ALA A 18 22.60 5.99 -4.54
CA ALA A 18 22.68 7.40 -4.12
C ALA A 18 23.84 8.12 -4.81
N ALA A 19 25.01 7.46 -4.93
CA ALA A 19 26.17 8.02 -5.62
C ALA A 19 25.89 8.40 -7.09
N GLU A 20 24.95 7.71 -7.75
CA GLU A 20 24.59 7.99 -9.14
C GLU A 20 23.53 9.09 -9.28
N ARG A 21 22.53 9.13 -8.38
CA ARG A 21 21.28 9.86 -8.65
C ARG A 21 20.49 10.31 -7.43
N GLY A 22 21.12 10.41 -6.26
CA GLY A 22 20.36 10.64 -5.04
C GLY A 22 21.17 10.89 -3.78
N LEU A 23 20.53 10.64 -2.64
CA LEU A 23 21.13 10.75 -1.31
C LEU A 23 20.74 9.54 -0.48
N HIS A 24 21.70 8.97 0.23
CA HIS A 24 21.47 7.87 1.17
C HIS A 24 21.92 8.32 2.55
N THR A 25 21.02 8.14 3.53
CA THR A 25 21.29 8.39 4.94
C THR A 25 21.05 7.09 5.70
N ASP A 26 22.06 6.67 6.47
CA ASP A 26 21.88 5.63 7.47
C ASP A 26 21.27 6.27 8.72
N LEU A 27 20.00 5.94 9.02
CA LEU A 27 19.25 6.59 10.10
C LEU A 27 19.59 5.94 11.44
N ASP A 28 19.55 4.61 11.46
CA ASP A 28 19.95 3.77 12.58
C ASP A 28 20.24 2.34 12.08
N GLY A 29 20.62 1.43 12.97
CA GLY A 29 20.98 0.05 12.59
C GLY A 29 19.86 -0.80 11.95
N ALA A 30 18.62 -0.30 11.87
CA ALA A 30 17.50 -0.97 11.22
C ALA A 30 16.83 -0.15 10.10
N HIS A 31 17.19 1.12 9.92
CA HIS A 31 16.51 2.03 9.00
C HIS A 31 17.48 2.82 8.11
N HIS A 32 17.15 2.89 6.82
CA HIS A 32 17.83 3.75 5.86
C HIS A 32 16.83 4.69 5.19
N ALA A 33 17.27 5.91 4.87
CA ALA A 33 16.59 6.80 3.95
C ALA A 33 17.33 6.81 2.61
N LEU A 34 16.60 6.66 1.51
CA LEU A 34 17.14 6.79 0.16
C LEU A 34 16.27 7.77 -0.62
N PHE A 35 16.82 8.94 -0.94
CA PHE A 35 16.25 9.87 -1.89
C PHE A 35 16.83 9.62 -3.28
N VAL A 36 15.99 9.63 -4.31
CA VAL A 36 16.35 9.55 -5.72
C VAL A 36 15.61 10.66 -6.46
N GLU A 37 16.35 11.50 -7.16
CA GLU A 37 15.76 12.56 -7.98
C GLU A 37 15.07 11.97 -9.21
N GLY A 38 13.87 12.44 -9.51
CA GLY A 38 13.11 12.05 -10.68
C GLY A 38 13.67 12.68 -11.96
N SER A 39 13.00 12.42 -13.08
CA SER A 39 13.42 12.95 -14.38
C SER A 39 12.23 13.36 -15.25
N GLY A 40 12.47 14.24 -16.21
CA GLY A 40 11.44 14.75 -17.11
C GLY A 40 10.30 15.43 -16.35
N GLN A 41 9.07 15.26 -16.84
CA GLN A 41 7.87 15.86 -16.22
C GLN A 41 7.50 15.23 -14.87
N GLY A 42 8.04 14.06 -14.53
CA GLY A 42 7.77 13.39 -13.26
C GLY A 42 8.59 13.93 -12.08
N GLY A 43 9.71 14.61 -12.35
CA GLY A 43 10.64 15.06 -11.31
C GLY A 43 10.03 15.99 -10.26
N GLY A 44 9.03 16.78 -10.64
CA GLY A 44 8.32 17.70 -9.73
C GLY A 44 7.38 17.01 -8.73
N THR A 45 7.15 15.70 -8.86
CA THR A 45 6.33 14.94 -7.91
C THR A 45 7.19 13.99 -7.10
N LEU A 46 7.19 14.17 -5.78
CA LEU A 46 7.85 13.30 -4.81
C LEU A 46 6.90 12.22 -4.33
N VAL A 47 7.35 10.97 -4.36
CA VAL A 47 6.65 9.82 -3.79
C VAL A 47 7.46 9.27 -2.63
N VAL A 48 6.90 9.38 -1.42
CA VAL A 48 7.46 8.86 -0.18
C VAL A 48 7.00 7.41 0.01
N ASN A 49 7.93 6.46 -0.04
CA ASN A 49 7.70 5.02 0.02
C ASN A 49 8.18 4.47 1.37
N PHE A 50 7.37 3.61 1.99
CA PHE A 50 7.77 2.85 3.18
C PHE A 50 7.87 1.37 2.83
N GLU A 51 9.08 0.83 2.83
CA GLU A 51 9.35 -0.53 2.36
C GLU A 51 10.14 -1.35 3.39
N ARG A 52 9.84 -2.65 3.47
CA ARG A 52 10.65 -3.60 4.26
C ARG A 52 11.67 -4.25 3.33
N LEU A 53 12.93 -4.17 3.71
CA LEU A 53 14.05 -4.75 2.97
C LEU A 53 14.05 -6.29 3.01
N ASP A 54 13.40 -6.85 4.02
CA ASP A 54 13.29 -8.30 4.27
C ASP A 54 12.00 -8.91 3.72
N ASP A 55 11.25 -8.17 2.90
CA ASP A 55 10.07 -8.70 2.25
C ASP A 55 10.49 -9.83 1.28
N PRO A 56 9.94 -11.06 1.40
CA PRO A 56 10.31 -12.19 0.55
C PRO A 56 10.02 -11.98 -0.94
N ARG A 57 9.24 -10.94 -1.27
CA ARG A 57 8.96 -10.52 -2.64
C ARG A 57 10.04 -9.59 -3.21
N GLN A 58 11.03 -9.20 -2.41
CA GLN A 58 12.21 -8.52 -2.91
C GLN A 58 13.04 -9.49 -3.75
N SER A 59 13.50 -9.02 -4.91
CA SER A 59 14.46 -9.79 -5.70
C SER A 59 15.85 -9.64 -5.08
N LEU A 60 16.48 -10.76 -4.75
CA LEU A 60 17.88 -10.78 -4.28
C LEU A 60 18.86 -10.17 -5.31
N LYS A 61 18.46 -10.09 -6.58
CA LYS A 61 19.22 -9.50 -7.68
C LYS A 61 18.81 -8.07 -8.02
N ALA A 62 17.81 -7.49 -7.33
CA ALA A 62 17.44 -6.11 -7.60
C ALA A 62 18.48 -5.16 -7.03
N ASP A 63 18.84 -4.16 -7.83
CA ASP A 63 19.74 -3.09 -7.41
C ASP A 63 19.02 -2.10 -6.47
N MET A 64 17.69 -2.04 -6.53
CA MET A 64 16.83 -1.12 -5.79
C MET A 64 15.65 -1.84 -5.13
N PRO A 65 15.17 -1.40 -3.95
CA PRO A 65 13.92 -1.89 -3.36
C PRO A 65 12.74 -1.76 -4.33
N ARG A 66 11.83 -2.75 -4.33
CA ARG A 66 10.80 -2.92 -5.36
C ARG A 66 9.91 -1.70 -5.54
N GLU A 67 9.42 -1.09 -4.45
CA GLU A 67 8.47 0.03 -4.56
C GLU A 67 9.18 1.31 -4.99
N MET A 68 10.44 1.49 -4.56
CA MET A 68 11.34 2.54 -5.05
C MET A 68 11.62 2.38 -6.55
N ALA A 69 11.92 1.16 -7.00
CA ALA A 69 12.21 0.87 -8.40
C ALA A 69 10.99 1.16 -9.29
N ALA A 70 9.79 0.76 -8.86
CA ALA A 70 8.55 1.04 -9.58
C ALA A 70 8.27 2.55 -9.68
N THR A 71 8.54 3.31 -8.60
CA THR A 71 8.41 4.76 -8.58
C THR A 71 9.38 5.43 -9.57
N CYS A 72 10.66 5.08 -9.48
CA CYS A 72 11.70 5.65 -10.34
C CYS A 72 11.49 5.32 -11.82
N ALA A 73 10.98 4.12 -12.13
CA ALA A 73 10.69 3.71 -13.51
C ALA A 73 9.64 4.62 -14.19
N GLY A 74 8.78 5.28 -13.41
CA GLY A 74 7.82 6.28 -13.91
C GLY A 74 8.39 7.69 -14.04
N GLY A 75 9.67 7.91 -13.74
CA GLY A 75 10.32 9.24 -13.77
C GLY A 75 10.04 10.11 -12.54
N TRP A 76 9.37 9.58 -11.52
CA TRP A 76 9.00 10.31 -10.31
C TRP A 76 10.18 10.42 -9.33
N SER A 77 10.27 11.54 -8.60
CA SER A 77 11.18 11.66 -7.48
C SER A 77 10.73 10.71 -6.36
N ALA A 78 11.66 10.04 -5.70
CA ALA A 78 11.34 9.00 -4.72
C ALA A 78 12.12 9.19 -3.42
N LEU A 79 11.43 9.19 -2.29
CA LEU A 79 12.05 9.09 -0.96
C LEU A 79 11.61 7.77 -0.32
N GLY A 80 12.55 6.84 -0.16
CA GLY A 80 12.31 5.55 0.47
C GLY A 80 12.76 5.56 1.93
N ILE A 81 11.86 5.21 2.84
CA ILE A 81 12.21 4.81 4.21
C ILE A 81 12.20 3.29 4.25
N LEU A 82 13.39 2.73 4.42
CA LEU A 82 13.68 1.31 4.22
C LEU A 82 14.01 0.69 5.56
N ALA A 83 13.30 -0.38 5.94
CA ALA A 83 13.46 -1.01 7.26
C ALA A 83 13.86 -2.48 7.15
N HIS A 84 14.79 -2.90 8.01
CA HIS A 84 14.99 -4.30 8.37
C HIS A 84 14.04 -4.68 9.52
N GLY A 85 13.33 -5.80 9.36
CA GLY A 85 12.36 -6.29 10.34
C GLY A 85 11.01 -5.56 10.33
N TRP A 86 10.21 -5.81 11.37
CA TRP A 86 8.87 -5.25 11.58
C TRP A 86 8.91 -4.11 12.59
N THR A 87 9.65 -3.05 12.27
CA THR A 87 9.86 -1.90 13.17
C THR A 87 8.67 -0.94 13.22
N TRP A 88 7.72 -1.09 12.27
CA TRP A 88 6.63 -0.14 12.06
C TRP A 88 7.12 1.29 11.81
N TYR A 89 8.40 1.43 11.41
CA TYR A 89 9.08 2.71 11.26
C TYR A 89 9.01 3.54 12.54
N ARG A 90 8.93 2.90 13.72
CA ARG A 90 8.88 3.56 15.03
C ARG A 90 10.29 3.61 15.62
N SER A 91 11.02 4.66 15.27
CA SER A 91 12.37 4.94 15.78
C SER A 91 12.57 6.45 15.92
N PRO A 92 13.22 6.93 17.00
CA PRO A 92 13.61 8.33 17.13
C PRO A 92 14.36 8.86 15.91
N ALA A 93 15.28 8.09 15.32
CA ALA A 93 16.03 8.52 14.14
C ALA A 93 15.13 8.78 12.92
N VAL A 94 14.06 7.99 12.75
CA VAL A 94 13.08 8.21 11.69
C VAL A 94 12.23 9.46 11.98
N TRP A 95 11.86 9.69 13.24
CA TRP A 95 11.13 10.90 13.64
C TRP A 95 11.95 12.17 13.39
N ASP A 96 13.22 12.15 13.83
CA ASP A 96 14.15 13.27 13.69
C ASP A 96 14.42 13.57 12.22
N PHE A 97 14.57 12.53 11.38
CA PHE A 97 14.71 12.70 9.93
C PHE A 97 13.51 13.41 9.29
N PHE A 98 12.27 13.02 9.62
CA PHE A 98 11.09 13.71 9.08
C PHE A 98 10.92 15.13 9.61
N ASP A 99 11.30 15.38 10.87
CA ASP A 99 11.32 16.73 11.43
C ASP A 99 12.35 17.61 10.72
N GLU A 100 13.55 17.10 10.45
CA GLU A 100 14.59 17.79 9.69
C GLU A 100 14.13 18.10 8.26
N LEU A 101 13.60 17.12 7.53
CA LEU A 101 13.05 17.35 6.18
C LEU A 101 11.96 18.44 6.16
N ARG A 102 11.09 18.44 7.18
CA ARG A 102 10.04 19.46 7.33
C ARG A 102 10.66 20.84 7.59
N ASP A 103 11.55 20.92 8.56
CA ASP A 103 12.10 22.18 9.07
C ASP A 103 13.04 22.85 8.05
N GLU A 104 13.77 22.05 7.26
CA GLU A 104 14.59 22.50 6.14
C GLU A 104 13.77 22.81 4.87
N GLY A 105 12.48 22.47 4.86
CA GLY A 105 11.59 22.73 3.74
C GLY A 105 11.83 21.84 2.53
N PHE A 106 12.42 20.66 2.69
CA PHE A 106 12.68 19.68 1.63
C PHE A 106 11.44 19.43 0.76
N PHE A 107 10.30 19.20 1.40
CA PHE A 107 9.04 18.91 0.71
C PHE A 107 8.53 20.08 -0.16
N ARG A 108 8.92 21.33 0.14
CA ARG A 108 8.52 22.51 -0.64
C ARG A 108 9.22 22.59 -2.00
N GLY A 109 10.26 21.79 -2.21
CA GLY A 109 10.94 21.66 -3.51
C GLY A 109 10.12 20.91 -4.57
N PHE A 110 8.98 20.32 -4.20
CA PHE A 110 8.16 19.51 -5.09
C PHE A 110 6.78 20.15 -5.29
N GLU A 111 6.25 20.05 -6.51
CA GLU A 111 4.89 20.48 -6.86
C GLU A 111 3.83 19.60 -6.18
N ARG A 112 4.17 18.32 -5.97
CA ARG A 112 3.29 17.35 -5.33
C ARG A 112 4.11 16.39 -4.46
N VAL A 113 3.57 16.09 -3.28
CA VAL A 113 4.13 15.08 -2.37
C VAL A 113 3.07 14.02 -2.12
N ILE A 114 3.39 12.75 -2.39
CA ILE A 114 2.51 11.61 -2.14
C ILE A 114 3.18 10.66 -1.15
N PHE A 115 2.52 10.37 -0.03
CA PHE A 115 2.91 9.30 0.88
C PHE A 115 2.19 8.01 0.48
N ARG A 116 2.94 6.92 0.30
CA ARG A 116 2.36 5.62 -0.07
C ARG A 116 2.92 4.47 0.74
N GLY A 117 2.06 3.48 0.97
CA GLY A 117 2.49 2.22 1.54
C GLY A 117 1.38 1.22 1.78
N ALA A 118 1.77 -0.01 2.09
CA ALA A 118 0.85 -1.11 2.38
C ALA A 118 1.12 -1.70 3.77
N SER A 119 0.07 -2.09 4.49
CA SER A 119 0.15 -2.63 5.86
C SER A 119 0.97 -1.70 6.77
N SER A 120 2.08 -2.17 7.37
CA SER A 120 2.98 -1.33 8.18
C SER A 120 3.53 -0.10 7.46
N GLY A 121 3.78 -0.20 6.15
CA GLY A 121 4.16 0.97 5.34
C GLY A 121 2.97 1.89 5.06
N GLY A 122 1.75 1.35 5.05
CA GLY A 122 0.52 2.15 4.95
C GLY A 122 0.24 2.92 6.24
N TYR A 123 0.47 2.30 7.40
CA TYR A 123 0.50 3.01 8.69
C TYR A 123 1.49 4.17 8.64
N ALA A 124 2.74 3.91 8.24
CA ALA A 124 3.78 4.93 8.20
C ALA A 124 3.47 6.03 7.17
N ALA A 125 2.94 5.69 5.99
CA ALA A 125 2.50 6.67 5.00
C ALA A 125 1.45 7.63 5.57
N CYS A 126 0.47 7.11 6.30
CA CYS A 126 -0.51 7.95 7.00
C CYS A 126 0.16 8.77 8.12
N ALA A 127 0.94 8.13 8.97
CA ALA A 127 1.48 8.73 10.18
C ALA A 127 2.53 9.82 9.91
N TYR A 128 3.43 9.63 8.93
CA TYR A 128 4.48 10.60 8.61
C TYR A 128 4.04 11.68 7.61
N SER A 129 2.83 11.58 7.06
CA SER A 129 2.32 12.58 6.11
C SER A 129 2.21 13.99 6.71
N SER A 130 2.08 14.11 8.03
CA SER A 130 2.05 15.41 8.74
C SER A 130 3.37 16.18 8.64
N ALA A 131 4.49 15.53 8.28
CA ALA A 131 5.75 16.22 7.99
C ALA A 131 5.67 17.06 6.70
N SER A 132 4.70 16.79 5.82
CA SER A 132 4.43 17.58 4.61
C SER A 132 2.94 17.96 4.54
N PRO A 133 2.51 19.01 5.26
CA PRO A 133 1.13 19.48 5.21
C PRO A 133 0.70 19.78 3.77
N GLY A 134 -0.48 19.29 3.39
CA GLY A 134 -1.01 19.37 2.02
C GLY A 134 -0.60 18.21 1.11
N ALA A 135 0.16 17.22 1.60
CA ALA A 135 0.46 16.01 0.83
C ALA A 135 -0.79 15.16 0.54
N THR A 136 -0.71 14.31 -0.48
CA THR A 136 -1.68 13.24 -0.74
C THR A 136 -1.20 11.95 -0.08
N VAL A 137 -2.11 11.16 0.49
CA VAL A 137 -1.79 9.84 1.05
C VAL A 137 -2.55 8.76 0.29
N ILE A 138 -1.88 7.69 -0.11
CA ILE A 138 -2.51 6.47 -0.61
C ILE A 138 -2.02 5.25 0.18
N ALA A 139 -2.92 4.66 0.96
CA ALA A 139 -2.58 3.60 1.90
C ALA A 139 -3.42 2.34 1.66
N PHE A 140 -2.74 1.19 1.61
CA PHE A 140 -3.33 -0.11 1.29
C PHE A 140 -3.38 -1.00 2.54
N GLY A 141 -4.58 -1.25 3.06
CA GLY A 141 -4.80 -1.96 4.32
C GLY A 141 -4.00 -1.38 5.50
N PRO A 142 -3.99 -0.05 5.72
CA PRO A 142 -3.19 0.53 6.79
C PRO A 142 -3.75 0.20 8.17
N GLN A 143 -2.86 0.04 9.13
CA GLN A 143 -3.22 0.09 10.54
C GLN A 143 -3.27 1.56 10.95
N ALA A 144 -4.28 1.93 11.75
CA ALA A 144 -4.33 3.26 12.39
C ALA A 144 -3.30 3.40 13.51
N THR A 145 -3.09 2.31 14.26
CA THR A 145 -2.17 2.17 15.40
C THR A 145 -2.09 0.69 15.77
N LEU A 146 -1.03 0.27 16.47
CA LEU A 146 -1.03 -1.01 17.19
C LEU A 146 -0.98 -0.85 18.72
N ASP A 147 -1.22 0.37 19.24
CA ASP A 147 -1.38 0.58 20.67
C ASP A 147 -2.45 -0.37 21.23
N ARG A 148 -2.08 -1.12 22.27
CA ARG A 148 -2.94 -2.09 22.93
C ARG A 148 -4.06 -1.43 23.72
N SER A 149 -3.95 -0.14 24.07
CA SER A 149 -5.05 0.62 24.66
C SER A 149 -6.25 0.71 23.70
N VAL A 150 -5.99 0.78 22.38
CA VAL A 150 -7.00 0.87 21.32
C VAL A 150 -7.33 -0.50 20.71
N THR A 151 -6.31 -1.32 20.48
CA THR A 151 -6.42 -2.52 19.62
C THR A 151 -6.73 -3.82 20.36
N LYS A 152 -6.71 -3.79 21.70
CA LYS A 152 -6.93 -4.99 22.51
C LYS A 152 -8.34 -5.53 22.27
N GLY A 153 -8.39 -6.81 21.91
CA GLY A 153 -9.63 -7.56 21.69
C GLY A 153 -10.01 -7.77 20.23
N TRP A 154 -9.40 -7.05 19.28
CA TRP A 154 -9.79 -7.15 17.87
C TRP A 154 -8.65 -7.22 16.86
N GLU A 155 -7.43 -6.75 17.17
CA GLU A 155 -6.26 -6.89 16.28
C GLU A 155 -5.23 -7.87 16.86
N PRO A 156 -5.20 -9.14 16.41
CA PRO A 156 -4.25 -10.15 16.86
C PRO A 156 -3.06 -10.38 15.91
N ARG A 157 -3.08 -9.78 14.69
CA ARG A 157 -2.23 -10.19 13.56
C ARG A 157 -0.76 -9.78 13.74
N PHE A 158 -0.52 -8.60 14.31
CA PHE A 158 0.80 -7.96 14.32
C PHE A 158 1.45 -7.91 15.70
N ARG A 159 1.57 -9.06 16.37
CA ARG A 159 2.09 -9.13 17.75
C ARG A 159 3.49 -8.54 17.92
N GLN A 160 4.36 -8.69 16.93
CA GLN A 160 5.71 -8.12 16.95
C GLN A 160 5.70 -6.59 17.01
N GLY A 161 4.68 -5.95 16.43
CA GLY A 161 4.51 -4.51 16.48
C GLY A 161 4.04 -3.99 17.84
N TRP A 162 3.48 -4.83 18.72
CA TRP A 162 2.95 -4.36 20.02
C TRP A 162 4.01 -3.83 20.98
N ALA A 163 5.29 -4.09 20.71
CA ALA A 163 6.41 -3.54 21.48
C ALA A 163 6.79 -2.12 21.03
N CYS A 164 6.33 -1.67 19.85
CA CYS A 164 6.58 -0.33 19.36
C CYS A 164 5.69 0.70 20.08
N ASP A 165 6.21 1.90 20.25
CA ASP A 165 5.46 3.02 20.81
C ASP A 165 4.65 3.73 19.71
N PHE A 166 3.32 3.70 19.82
CA PHE A 166 2.39 4.39 18.91
C PHE A 166 1.82 5.68 19.52
N THR A 167 2.44 6.18 20.59
CA THR A 167 2.14 7.46 21.19
C THR A 167 3.17 8.51 20.74
N GLY A 168 2.85 9.80 20.93
CA GLY A 168 3.75 10.90 20.57
C GLY A 168 3.89 11.11 19.07
N ARG A 169 5.07 11.58 18.64
CA ARG A 169 5.36 12.00 17.26
C ARG A 169 5.01 10.91 16.25
N TYR A 170 4.22 11.25 15.25
CA TYR A 170 3.86 10.35 14.16
C TYR A 170 3.20 9.06 14.67
N GLY A 171 2.60 9.07 15.87
CA GLY A 171 2.21 7.85 16.58
C GLY A 171 0.87 7.30 16.13
N TYR A 172 -0.15 8.16 16.16
CA TYR A 172 -1.54 7.80 15.85
C TYR A 172 -1.92 8.31 14.46
N ALA A 173 -1.90 7.41 13.48
CA ALA A 173 -2.05 7.78 12.08
C ALA A 173 -3.33 8.58 11.75
N PRO A 174 -4.51 8.32 12.36
CA PRO A 174 -5.71 9.13 12.13
C PRO A 174 -5.59 10.61 12.52
N GLU A 175 -4.78 10.94 13.53
CA GLU A 175 -4.52 12.34 13.89
C GLU A 175 -3.54 12.99 12.91
N GLU A 176 -2.50 12.26 12.52
CA GLU A 176 -1.44 12.78 11.65
C GLU A 176 -1.97 13.10 10.23
N VAL A 177 -2.87 12.28 9.70
CA VAL A 177 -3.43 12.51 8.37
C VAL A 177 -4.33 13.75 8.28
N LEU A 178 -4.66 14.42 9.39
CA LEU A 178 -5.39 15.70 9.36
C LEU A 178 -4.63 16.79 8.59
N ALA A 179 -3.31 16.72 8.55
CA ALA A 179 -2.47 17.67 7.83
C ALA A 179 -2.41 17.40 6.31
N ALA A 180 -2.84 16.21 5.85
CA ALA A 180 -2.86 15.85 4.43
C ALA A 180 -4.03 16.51 3.69
N GLN A 181 -3.85 16.80 2.40
CA GLN A 181 -4.91 17.32 1.54
C GLN A 181 -5.97 16.26 1.25
N ASP A 182 -5.54 15.09 0.80
CA ASP A 182 -6.40 13.97 0.41
C ASP A 182 -5.80 12.65 0.91
N VAL A 183 -6.65 11.77 1.45
CA VAL A 183 -6.24 10.47 1.99
C VAL A 183 -7.10 9.37 1.37
N PHE A 184 -6.49 8.48 0.59
CA PHE A 184 -7.15 7.34 -0.02
C PHE A 184 -6.81 6.06 0.75
N LEU A 185 -7.80 5.51 1.45
CA LEU A 185 -7.66 4.27 2.21
C LEU A 185 -8.29 3.11 1.45
N LEU A 186 -7.47 2.21 0.92
CA LEU A 186 -7.92 1.03 0.19
C LEU A 186 -7.90 -0.17 1.13
N PHE A 187 -9.02 -0.85 1.30
CA PHE A 187 -9.12 -2.01 2.20
C PHE A 187 -10.28 -2.94 1.82
N ASP A 188 -10.22 -4.21 2.22
CA ASP A 188 -11.36 -5.12 2.11
C ASP A 188 -12.24 -5.03 3.36
N PRO A 189 -13.50 -4.54 3.27
CA PRO A 189 -14.38 -4.43 4.43
C PRO A 189 -14.80 -5.77 5.03
N PHE A 190 -14.54 -6.90 4.35
CA PHE A 190 -14.79 -8.24 4.91
C PHE A 190 -13.61 -8.81 5.68
N VAL A 191 -12.46 -8.12 5.69
CA VAL A 191 -11.40 -8.38 6.68
C VAL A 191 -11.72 -7.53 7.90
N PHE A 192 -12.12 -8.18 8.98
CA PHE A 192 -12.64 -7.51 10.17
C PHE A 192 -11.67 -6.47 10.72
N GLU A 193 -10.40 -6.82 10.84
CA GLU A 193 -9.37 -5.95 11.38
C GLU A 193 -9.07 -4.75 10.47
N ASP A 194 -9.13 -4.94 9.14
CA ASP A 194 -8.96 -3.84 8.18
C ASP A 194 -10.14 -2.86 8.26
N ALA A 195 -11.36 -3.38 8.40
CA ALA A 195 -12.55 -2.56 8.58
C ALA A 195 -12.50 -1.76 9.90
N MET A 196 -12.04 -2.39 10.99
CA MET A 196 -11.84 -1.73 12.28
C MET A 196 -10.80 -0.62 12.19
N HIS A 197 -9.63 -0.87 11.57
CA HIS A 197 -8.63 0.19 11.37
C HIS A 197 -9.14 1.33 10.48
N ALA A 198 -9.79 1.02 9.36
CA ALA A 198 -10.31 2.05 8.46
C ALA A 198 -11.41 2.92 9.10
N ALA A 199 -12.15 2.38 10.08
CA ALA A 199 -13.16 3.13 10.83
C ALA A 199 -12.55 4.19 11.77
N LEU A 200 -11.32 3.98 12.25
CA LEU A 200 -10.62 4.94 13.13
C LEU A 200 -10.18 6.21 12.39
N PHE A 201 -9.99 6.15 11.07
CA PHE A 201 -9.70 7.31 10.23
C PHE A 201 -10.99 8.09 9.95
N ASP A 202 -11.46 8.87 10.92
CA ASP A 202 -12.73 9.62 10.83
C ASP A 202 -12.52 11.12 10.62
N THR A 203 -11.96 11.47 9.47
CA THR A 203 -11.67 12.86 9.10
C THR A 203 -12.23 13.18 7.70
N PRO A 204 -12.61 14.44 7.41
CA PRO A 204 -13.28 14.78 6.15
C PRO A 204 -12.42 14.59 4.89
N ASN A 205 -11.09 14.64 5.01
CA ASN A 205 -10.14 14.43 3.92
C ASN A 205 -9.90 12.95 3.59
N VAL A 206 -10.54 12.02 4.31
CA VAL A 206 -10.38 10.58 4.10
C VAL A 206 -11.46 10.00 3.18
N THR A 207 -11.02 9.53 2.02
CA THR A 207 -11.81 8.71 1.10
C THR A 207 -11.56 7.22 1.34
N ARG A 208 -12.56 6.53 1.87
CA ARG A 208 -12.53 5.08 2.17
C ARG A 208 -12.94 4.26 0.93
N LEU A 209 -11.96 3.72 0.22
CA LEU A 209 -12.13 2.91 -1.00
C LEU A 209 -12.30 1.43 -0.63
N ARG A 210 -13.55 1.01 -0.49
CA ARG A 210 -13.91 -0.37 -0.12
C ARG A 210 -13.70 -1.33 -1.29
N LEU A 211 -12.90 -2.37 -1.06
CA LEU A 211 -12.54 -3.41 -2.02
C LEU A 211 -12.97 -4.79 -1.53
N PRO A 212 -14.30 -5.05 -1.52
CA PRO A 212 -14.83 -6.31 -1.03
C PRO A 212 -14.24 -7.49 -1.78
N HIS A 213 -13.92 -8.54 -1.02
CA HIS A 213 -13.43 -9.81 -1.52
C HIS A 213 -12.05 -9.76 -2.19
N LEU A 214 -11.17 -8.84 -1.81
CA LEU A 214 -9.75 -8.88 -2.19
C LEU A 214 -8.85 -9.52 -1.13
N GLY A 215 -9.30 -9.60 0.13
CA GLY A 215 -8.53 -10.11 1.26
C GLY A 215 -7.59 -9.06 1.87
N GLY A 216 -6.75 -9.50 2.81
CA GLY A 216 -5.92 -8.58 3.62
C GLY A 216 -4.72 -7.94 2.91
N ASP A 217 -4.28 -8.47 1.77
CA ASP A 217 -3.22 -7.84 0.95
C ASP A 217 -3.85 -7.24 -0.32
N VAL A 218 -4.59 -6.14 -0.14
CA VAL A 218 -5.24 -5.43 -1.25
C VAL A 218 -4.23 -4.84 -2.24
N HIS A 219 -3.02 -4.48 -1.79
CA HIS A 219 -1.95 -3.97 -2.66
C HIS A 219 -1.56 -5.04 -3.69
N GLN A 220 -1.23 -6.25 -3.24
CA GLN A 220 -0.90 -7.35 -4.16
C GLN A 220 -2.09 -7.80 -4.99
N ALA A 221 -3.30 -7.80 -4.42
CA ALA A 221 -4.49 -8.13 -5.18
C ALA A 221 -4.69 -7.17 -6.35
N LEU A 222 -4.49 -5.86 -6.15
CA LEU A 222 -4.58 -4.84 -7.20
C LEU A 222 -3.45 -4.93 -8.22
N ALA A 223 -2.22 -5.23 -7.78
CA ALA A 223 -1.09 -5.48 -8.68
C ALA A 223 -1.38 -6.68 -9.61
N ARG A 224 -1.89 -7.77 -9.04
CA ARG A 224 -2.21 -9.01 -9.77
C ARG A 224 -3.31 -8.84 -10.82
N VAL A 225 -4.24 -7.90 -10.62
CA VAL A 225 -5.31 -7.59 -11.59
C VAL A 225 -4.94 -6.45 -12.54
N GLY A 226 -3.72 -5.91 -12.47
CA GLY A 226 -3.22 -4.86 -13.37
C GLY A 226 -3.78 -3.46 -13.12
N VAL A 227 -4.46 -3.23 -12.00
CA VAL A 227 -5.12 -1.96 -11.68
C VAL A 227 -4.22 -1.04 -10.84
N LEU A 228 -3.24 -1.60 -10.13
CA LEU A 228 -2.38 -0.82 -9.23
C LEU A 228 -1.55 0.24 -9.97
N THR A 229 -0.87 -0.11 -11.07
CA THR A 229 0.00 0.84 -11.78
C THR A 229 -0.78 2.03 -12.36
N PRO A 230 -1.88 1.83 -13.11
CA PRO A 230 -2.69 2.96 -13.58
C PRO A 230 -3.26 3.84 -12.45
N LEU A 231 -3.61 3.24 -11.31
CA LEU A 231 -4.07 3.97 -10.12
C LEU A 231 -2.98 4.90 -9.60
N LEU A 232 -1.78 4.37 -9.39
CA LEU A 232 -0.67 5.12 -8.82
C LEU A 232 -0.21 6.22 -9.78
N GLU A 233 -0.02 5.90 -11.07
CA GLU A 233 0.41 6.89 -12.06
C GLU A 233 -0.58 8.04 -12.23
N GLY A 234 -1.88 7.73 -12.30
CA GLY A 234 -2.91 8.77 -12.40
C GLY A 234 -2.96 9.65 -11.15
N LEU A 235 -2.73 9.06 -9.96
CA LEU A 235 -2.65 9.81 -8.71
C LEU A 235 -1.41 10.72 -8.68
N TYR A 236 -0.25 10.22 -9.12
CA TYR A 236 0.99 10.98 -9.15
C TYR A 236 0.93 12.14 -10.14
N ARG A 237 0.24 11.96 -11.28
CA ARG A 237 -0.07 13.06 -12.23
C ARG A 237 -1.12 14.04 -11.70
N GLY A 238 -1.86 13.70 -10.66
CA GLY A 238 -2.98 14.50 -10.16
C GLY A 238 -4.20 14.48 -11.09
N GLU A 239 -4.36 13.41 -11.88
CA GLU A 239 -5.40 13.24 -12.89
C GLU A 239 -6.62 12.46 -12.37
N LEU A 240 -6.52 11.88 -11.17
CA LEU A 240 -7.55 11.02 -10.61
C LEU A 240 -8.35 11.73 -9.53
N ASP A 241 -9.65 11.91 -9.80
CA ASP A 241 -10.64 12.18 -8.76
C ASP A 241 -11.21 10.87 -8.17
N ALA A 242 -12.01 10.99 -7.11
CA ALA A 242 -12.63 9.83 -6.47
C ALA A 242 -13.44 8.96 -7.46
N ARG A 243 -14.11 9.56 -8.45
CA ARG A 243 -14.92 8.84 -9.43
C ARG A 243 -14.04 8.01 -10.38
N ALA A 244 -12.95 8.59 -10.88
CA ALA A 244 -11.98 7.94 -11.74
C ALA A 244 -11.31 6.77 -11.01
N ILE A 245 -10.95 6.96 -9.73
CA ILE A 245 -10.42 5.89 -8.88
C ILE A 245 -11.43 4.74 -8.75
N HIS A 246 -12.70 5.04 -8.44
CA HIS A 246 -13.73 4.01 -8.35
C HIS A 246 -13.94 3.24 -9.67
N ALA A 247 -13.95 3.95 -10.80
CA ALA A 247 -14.08 3.35 -12.12
C ALA A 247 -12.92 2.41 -12.44
N LEU A 248 -11.69 2.84 -12.13
CA LEU A 248 -10.48 2.04 -12.31
C LEU A 248 -10.50 0.78 -11.43
N LEU A 249 -10.84 0.93 -10.15
CA LEU A 249 -10.95 -0.18 -9.22
C LEU A 249 -12.04 -1.18 -9.63
N ALA A 250 -13.12 -0.75 -10.27
CA ALA A 250 -14.18 -1.62 -10.76
C ALA A 250 -13.71 -2.59 -11.85
N GLN A 251 -12.66 -2.24 -12.62
CA GLN A 251 -12.12 -3.09 -13.69
C GLN A 251 -11.65 -4.47 -13.21
N ARG A 252 -11.31 -4.59 -11.93
CA ARG A 252 -10.95 -5.88 -11.31
C ARG A 252 -11.99 -6.97 -11.54
N ARG A 253 -13.28 -6.63 -11.68
CA ARG A 253 -14.38 -7.58 -11.87
C ARG A 253 -14.28 -8.39 -13.17
N HIS A 254 -13.58 -7.86 -14.17
CA HIS A 254 -13.35 -8.51 -15.45
C HIS A 254 -12.10 -9.40 -15.45
N HIS A 255 -11.25 -9.27 -14.41
CA HIS A 255 -10.00 -10.02 -14.35
C HIS A 255 -10.23 -11.49 -13.91
N PRO A 256 -9.66 -12.50 -14.62
CA PRO A 256 -9.91 -13.91 -14.33
C PRO A 256 -9.60 -14.33 -12.88
N PHE A 257 -8.57 -13.72 -12.27
CA PHE A 257 -8.22 -13.98 -10.86
C PHE A 257 -9.37 -13.61 -9.91
N PHE A 258 -9.91 -12.40 -10.05
CA PHE A 258 -11.03 -11.95 -9.22
C PHE A 258 -12.26 -12.78 -9.50
N GLN A 259 -12.50 -13.12 -10.78
CA GLN A 259 -13.67 -13.87 -11.16
C GLN A 259 -13.71 -15.26 -10.51
N LYS A 260 -12.57 -15.98 -10.52
CA LYS A 260 -12.43 -17.29 -9.87
C LYS A 260 -12.58 -17.18 -8.35
N ARG A 261 -12.00 -16.14 -7.74
CA ARG A 261 -12.14 -15.90 -6.30
C ARG A 261 -13.60 -15.71 -5.90
N MET A 262 -14.36 -14.92 -6.66
CA MET A 262 -15.79 -14.73 -6.42
C MET A 262 -16.59 -16.02 -6.58
N LEU A 263 -16.26 -16.84 -7.58
CA LEU A 263 -16.88 -18.16 -7.74
C LEU A 263 -16.63 -19.05 -6.52
N SER A 264 -15.37 -19.16 -6.07
CA SER A 264 -15.03 -19.93 -4.86
C SER A 264 -15.83 -19.47 -3.64
N LEU A 265 -15.94 -18.16 -3.41
CA LEU A 265 -16.71 -17.60 -2.29
C LEU A 265 -18.21 -17.90 -2.39
N LEU A 266 -18.79 -17.90 -3.59
CA LEU A 266 -20.20 -18.24 -3.81
C LEU A 266 -20.45 -19.74 -3.57
N THR A 267 -19.52 -20.58 -4.00
CA THR A 267 -19.55 -22.03 -3.77
C THR A 267 -19.44 -22.37 -2.29
N GLU A 268 -18.48 -21.79 -1.56
CA GLU A 268 -18.32 -21.99 -0.11
C GLU A 268 -19.56 -21.56 0.68
N ARG A 269 -20.28 -20.53 0.21
CA ARG A 269 -21.52 -20.05 0.83
C ARG A 269 -22.76 -20.87 0.48
N GLY A 270 -22.64 -21.88 -0.38
CA GLY A 270 -23.75 -22.75 -0.78
C GLY A 270 -24.92 -21.98 -1.40
N ARG A 271 -24.65 -21.08 -2.36
CA ARG A 271 -25.69 -20.26 -3.02
C ARG A 271 -25.89 -20.64 -4.50
N PRO A 272 -26.47 -21.82 -4.85
CA PRO A 272 -26.60 -22.29 -6.24
C PRO A 272 -27.20 -21.26 -7.22
N ALA A 273 -28.30 -20.61 -6.85
CA ALA A 273 -28.92 -19.59 -7.70
C ALA A 273 -27.98 -18.42 -8.03
N ARG A 274 -27.17 -17.97 -7.06
CA ARG A 274 -26.18 -16.89 -7.28
C ARG A 274 -24.97 -17.38 -8.08
N ILE A 275 -24.55 -18.63 -7.89
CA ILE A 275 -23.50 -19.27 -8.70
C ILE A 275 -23.94 -19.29 -10.16
N ALA A 276 -25.16 -19.75 -10.44
CA ALA A 276 -25.69 -19.80 -11.80
C ALA A 276 -25.77 -18.40 -12.45
N GLN A 277 -26.32 -17.41 -11.73
CA GLN A 277 -26.37 -16.02 -12.22
C GLN A 277 -24.98 -15.45 -12.50
N TYR A 278 -24.04 -15.67 -11.59
CA TYR A 278 -22.68 -15.16 -11.70
C TYR A 278 -21.90 -15.81 -12.85
N CYS A 279 -21.95 -17.14 -12.96
CA CYS A 279 -21.31 -17.85 -14.06
C CYS A 279 -21.88 -17.46 -15.42
N ALA A 280 -23.21 -17.29 -15.53
CA ALA A 280 -23.85 -16.81 -16.76
C ALA A 280 -23.34 -15.42 -17.17
N ALA A 281 -23.27 -14.47 -16.23
CA ALA A 281 -22.75 -13.13 -16.49
C ALA A 281 -21.27 -13.14 -16.91
N VAL A 282 -20.43 -13.97 -16.26
CA VAL A 282 -19.01 -14.10 -16.64
C VAL A 282 -18.86 -14.72 -18.04
N LEU A 283 -19.68 -15.71 -18.39
CA LEU A 283 -19.65 -16.35 -19.71
C LEU A 283 -20.04 -15.37 -20.81
N ASP A 284 -21.09 -14.59 -20.61
CA ASP A 284 -21.57 -13.56 -21.53
C ASP A 284 -20.51 -12.47 -21.78
N ASP A 285 -19.93 -11.91 -20.72
CA ASP A 285 -18.87 -10.89 -20.79
C ASP A 285 -17.56 -11.41 -21.44
N SER A 286 -17.33 -12.73 -21.38
CA SER A 286 -16.09 -13.33 -21.90
C SER A 286 -16.21 -13.84 -23.34
N ALA A 287 -17.39 -13.85 -23.95
CA ALA A 287 -17.60 -14.40 -25.29
C ALA A 287 -16.74 -13.65 -26.34
N PRO A 288 -16.10 -14.37 -27.29
CA PRO A 288 -16.16 -15.81 -27.55
C PRO A 288 -15.12 -16.66 -26.79
N THR A 289 -14.41 -16.09 -25.80
CA THR A 289 -13.35 -16.78 -25.06
C THR A 289 -13.94 -17.88 -24.18
N ALA A 290 -13.48 -19.13 -24.37
CA ALA A 290 -13.97 -20.25 -23.58
C ALA A 290 -13.58 -20.14 -22.09
N ARG A 291 -14.55 -20.38 -21.21
CA ARG A 291 -14.38 -20.39 -19.75
C ARG A 291 -14.90 -21.71 -19.14
N PRO A 292 -14.24 -22.85 -19.40
CA PRO A 292 -14.75 -24.18 -19.05
C PRO A 292 -15.05 -24.35 -17.55
N HIS A 293 -14.26 -23.72 -16.68
CA HIS A 293 -14.49 -23.75 -15.24
C HIS A 293 -15.83 -23.10 -14.82
N PHE A 294 -16.21 -21.99 -15.46
CA PHE A 294 -17.47 -21.30 -15.19
C PHE A 294 -18.66 -22.01 -15.84
N ALA A 295 -18.47 -22.59 -17.03
CA ALA A 295 -19.49 -23.44 -17.66
C ALA A 295 -19.82 -24.68 -16.81
N ALA A 296 -18.79 -25.40 -16.32
CA ALA A 296 -19.01 -26.55 -15.44
C ALA A 296 -19.72 -26.15 -14.13
N ALA A 297 -19.34 -25.02 -13.53
CA ALA A 297 -20.00 -24.52 -12.32
C ALA A 297 -21.45 -24.06 -12.55
N LEU A 298 -21.77 -23.54 -13.74
CA LEU A 298 -23.14 -23.18 -14.13
C LEU A 298 -24.03 -24.43 -14.21
N GLU A 299 -23.56 -25.48 -14.90
CA GLU A 299 -24.31 -26.73 -15.02
C GLU A 299 -24.52 -27.39 -13.65
N ALA A 300 -23.47 -27.46 -12.83
CA ALA A 300 -23.56 -28.00 -11.48
C ALA A 300 -24.49 -27.19 -10.55
N ALA A 301 -24.71 -25.90 -10.81
CA ALA A 301 -25.60 -25.06 -10.01
C ALA A 301 -27.07 -25.10 -10.48
N ARG A 302 -27.32 -25.63 -11.68
CA ARG A 302 -28.66 -25.78 -12.28
C ARG A 302 -29.26 -27.17 -12.06
N GLY A 303 -28.42 -28.20 -11.95
CA GLY A 303 -28.81 -29.55 -11.53
C GLY A 303 -29.10 -29.63 -10.03
#